data_AF-A0A8H4VKX9-F1
#
_entry.id   AF-A0A8H4VKX9-F1
#
_cell.length_a   1.000
_cell.length_b   1.000
_cell.length_c   1.000
_cell.angle_alpha   90.00
_cell.angle_beta   90.00
_cell.angle_gamma   90.00
#
_symmetry.space_group_name_H-M   'P 1'
#
loop_
_entity.id
_entity.type
_entity.pdbx_description
1 polymer ?
#
loop_
_entity_poly.entity_id
_entity_poly.type
_entity_poly.pdbx_seq_one_letter_code
_entity_poly.pdbx_strand_id
1 'polypeptide(L)'
;MIYGEDALAYAHFVPTMQFDPHIVVADANKDAAAALIARKLHFKPHTGGQKHCHESIFADANLPLVYPYSAHLEITPASPLDGPHMILVHPQSFFNLALDDHSPSISLPPFPDNIRFPTLTAFLDSIYETIVDPSSGHRSRRGAESLITWVSYLFDYTIRRPFFLPNGDLKPGIAELKSSLRPENQPAFDQDIRDKFSADEAFQMRREVFRQMGRLDLANRPPPTRVPGNQAPLEQLRALKAARESTANGGDSSASV
;
A
#
# COMPACT_ATOMS: atom_id res chain seq x y z
N MET A 1 12.16 -11.82 0.25
CA MET A 1 12.12 -10.86 1.38
C MET A 1 10.73 -10.87 1.99
N ILE A 2 10.65 -10.83 3.31
CA ILE A 2 9.39 -10.74 4.05
C ILE A 2 8.97 -9.26 4.14
N TYR A 3 7.69 -8.98 3.93
CA TYR A 3 7.15 -7.62 3.82
C TYR A 3 5.75 -7.52 4.46
N GLY A 4 5.16 -6.33 4.46
CA GLY A 4 3.82 -6.10 5.01
C GLY A 4 3.75 -6.45 6.50
N GLU A 5 2.76 -7.26 6.90
CA GLU A 5 2.48 -7.60 8.30
C GLU A 5 3.71 -8.12 9.06
N ASP A 6 4.34 -9.16 8.55
CA ASP A 6 5.46 -9.82 9.23
C ASP A 6 6.67 -8.88 9.36
N ALA A 7 6.86 -7.97 8.40
CA ALA A 7 7.90 -6.94 8.52
C ALA A 7 7.53 -5.90 9.59
N LEU A 8 6.28 -5.44 9.64
CA LEU A 8 5.80 -4.55 10.69
C LEU A 8 6.01 -5.19 12.08
N ALA A 9 5.60 -6.45 12.24
CA ALA A 9 5.67 -7.16 13.51
C ALA A 9 7.11 -7.48 13.94
N TYR A 10 7.88 -8.19 13.09
CA TYR A 10 9.17 -8.73 13.49
C TYR A 10 10.31 -7.72 13.34
N ALA A 11 10.30 -6.88 12.30
CA ALA A 11 11.39 -5.94 12.03
C ALA A 11 11.14 -4.55 12.64
N HIS A 12 9.89 -4.17 12.83
CA HIS A 12 9.52 -2.83 13.29
C HIS A 12 8.75 -2.82 14.62
N PHE A 13 8.56 -3.99 15.24
CA PHE A 13 7.95 -4.15 16.57
C PHE A 13 6.55 -3.54 16.68
N VAL A 14 5.78 -3.59 15.59
CA VAL A 14 4.37 -3.17 15.54
C VAL A 14 3.50 -4.35 16.00
N PRO A 15 2.61 -4.18 16.99
CA PRO A 15 1.78 -5.27 17.49
C PRO A 15 0.55 -5.47 16.59
N THR A 16 0.74 -6.02 15.39
CA THR A 16 -0.32 -6.31 14.42
C THR A 16 -0.50 -7.81 14.17
N MET A 17 -1.75 -8.21 13.99
CA MET A 17 -2.20 -9.50 13.41
C MET A 17 -3.45 -9.26 12.54
N GLN A 18 -3.45 -8.15 11.80
CA GLN A 18 -4.59 -7.61 11.07
C GLN A 18 -4.43 -7.69 9.55
N PHE A 19 -3.22 -7.95 9.02
CA PHE A 19 -2.99 -8.01 7.57
C PHE A 19 -2.51 -9.39 7.13
N ASP A 20 -2.76 -9.73 5.87
CA ASP A 20 -2.23 -10.95 5.27
C ASP A 20 -0.70 -10.87 5.15
N PRO A 21 0.03 -11.99 5.15
CA PRO A 21 1.46 -12.01 4.86
C PRO A 21 1.77 -11.59 3.43
N HIS A 22 2.75 -10.68 3.29
CA HIS A 22 3.27 -10.22 2.01
C HIS A 22 4.71 -10.71 1.82
N ILE A 23 4.96 -11.40 0.72
CA ILE A 23 6.29 -11.90 0.36
C ILE A 23 6.73 -11.23 -0.94
N VAL A 24 7.92 -10.63 -0.93
CA VAL A 24 8.52 -10.01 -2.12
C VAL A 24 9.60 -10.92 -2.68
N VAL A 25 9.50 -11.24 -3.96
CA VAL A 25 10.44 -12.12 -4.69
C VAL A 25 10.89 -11.48 -6.00
N ALA A 26 12.00 -11.95 -6.56
CA ALA A 26 12.46 -11.47 -7.87
C ALA A 26 11.35 -11.70 -8.90
N ASP A 27 11.17 -10.75 -9.83
CA ASP A 27 10.05 -10.76 -10.78
C ASP A 27 9.89 -12.09 -11.51
N ALA A 28 11.01 -12.65 -12.00
CA ALA A 28 11.05 -13.93 -12.72
C ALA A 28 10.65 -15.15 -11.85
N ASN A 29 10.72 -15.02 -10.53
CA ASN A 29 10.47 -16.11 -9.58
C ASN A 29 9.08 -16.05 -8.94
N LYS A 30 8.27 -15.02 -9.24
CA LYS A 30 6.95 -14.81 -8.62
C LYS A 30 6.05 -16.04 -8.72
N ASP A 31 5.84 -16.56 -9.93
CA ASP A 31 4.92 -17.69 -10.16
C ASP A 31 5.49 -19.00 -9.60
N ALA A 32 6.81 -19.21 -9.71
CA ALA A 32 7.49 -20.37 -9.15
C ALA A 32 7.41 -20.40 -7.61
N ALA A 33 7.60 -19.25 -6.96
CA ALA A 33 7.46 -19.11 -5.52
C ALA A 33 6.02 -19.36 -5.06
N ALA A 34 5.03 -18.79 -5.77
CA ALA A 34 3.62 -19.01 -5.47
C ALA A 34 3.23 -20.49 -5.58
N ALA A 35 3.66 -21.17 -6.65
CA ALA A 35 3.43 -22.60 -6.83
C ALA A 35 4.12 -23.45 -5.75
N LEU A 36 5.34 -23.07 -5.34
CA LEU A 36 6.05 -23.74 -4.27
C LEU A 36 5.31 -23.62 -2.93
N ILE A 37 4.84 -22.43 -2.59
CA ILE A 37 4.05 -22.16 -1.37
C ILE A 37 2.77 -22.99 -1.41
N ALA A 38 1.99 -22.91 -2.49
CA ALA A 38 0.75 -23.68 -2.63
C ALA A 38 0.94 -25.20 -2.53
N ARG A 39 2.09 -25.71 -2.99
CA ARG A 39 2.40 -27.14 -2.90
C ARG A 39 2.87 -27.58 -1.51
N LYS A 40 3.59 -26.71 -0.79
CA LYS A 40 4.25 -27.05 0.48
C LYS A 40 3.41 -26.70 1.70
N LEU A 41 2.65 -25.61 1.59
CA LEU A 41 1.71 -25.13 2.59
C LEU A 41 0.32 -25.36 2.00
N HIS A 42 -0.67 -25.71 2.81
CA HIS A 42 -2.04 -26.05 2.39
C HIS A 42 -2.82 -24.86 1.79
N PHE A 43 -2.31 -24.28 0.71
CA PHE A 43 -2.80 -23.10 0.01
C PHE A 43 -3.05 -23.44 -1.47
N LYS A 44 -3.91 -22.66 -2.12
CA LYS A 44 -4.17 -22.76 -3.55
C LYS A 44 -4.27 -21.36 -4.16
N PRO A 45 -4.06 -21.21 -5.47
CA PRO A 45 -4.30 -19.94 -6.15
C PRO A 45 -5.72 -19.45 -5.86
N HIS A 46 -5.83 -18.19 -5.43
CA HIS A 46 -7.11 -17.54 -5.21
C HIS A 46 -7.75 -17.24 -6.57
N THR A 47 -8.95 -17.78 -6.78
CA THR A 47 -9.76 -17.55 -8.00
C THR A 47 -11.05 -16.80 -7.70
N GLY A 48 -11.22 -16.32 -6.47
CA GLY A 48 -12.47 -15.75 -5.97
C GLY A 48 -12.48 -14.23 -5.91
N GLY A 49 -13.56 -13.69 -5.33
CA GLY A 49 -13.80 -12.26 -5.15
C GLY A 49 -13.63 -11.80 -3.70
N GLN A 50 -12.51 -12.13 -3.02
CA GLN A 50 -12.35 -11.74 -1.61
C GLN A 50 -12.31 -10.22 -1.44
N LYS A 51 -13.24 -9.65 -0.66
CA LYS A 51 -13.52 -8.21 -0.59
C LYS A 51 -12.31 -7.30 -0.32
N HIS A 52 -11.29 -7.76 0.42
CA HIS A 52 -10.09 -6.97 0.71
C HIS A 52 -9.02 -7.04 -0.40
N CYS A 53 -9.16 -7.98 -1.33
CA CYS A 53 -8.36 -8.06 -2.56
C CYS A 53 -8.90 -7.20 -3.69
N HIS A 54 -10.01 -6.48 -3.54
CA HIS A 54 -10.59 -5.62 -4.59
C HIS A 54 -10.71 -4.16 -4.18
N GLU A 55 -10.83 -3.28 -5.18
CA GLU A 55 -10.87 -1.82 -5.05
C GLU A 55 -12.06 -1.20 -4.30
N SER A 56 -13.11 -1.95 -3.91
CA SER A 56 -14.27 -1.38 -3.21
C SER A 56 -15.24 -2.38 -2.55
N ILE A 57 -16.04 -1.86 -1.60
CA ILE A 57 -17.02 -2.46 -0.67
C ILE A 57 -18.24 -3.19 -1.28
N PHE A 58 -18.43 -3.14 -2.60
CA PHE A 58 -19.48 -3.90 -3.28
C PHE A 58 -18.80 -4.86 -4.26
N ALA A 59 -18.77 -6.13 -3.87
CA ALA A 59 -18.06 -7.20 -4.55
C ALA A 59 -18.57 -7.36 -5.99
N ASP A 60 -17.87 -6.76 -6.93
CA ASP A 60 -17.96 -7.10 -8.35
C ASP A 60 -16.71 -7.91 -8.69
N ALA A 61 -16.92 -9.17 -9.07
CA ALA A 61 -15.86 -10.10 -9.43
C ALA A 61 -15.08 -9.68 -10.68
N ASN A 62 -15.59 -8.71 -11.46
CA ASN A 62 -14.90 -8.12 -12.60
C ASN A 62 -13.94 -6.99 -12.18
N LEU A 63 -13.88 -6.62 -10.90
CA LEU A 63 -12.99 -5.56 -10.46
C LEU A 63 -11.54 -6.01 -10.38
N PRO A 64 -10.61 -5.13 -10.79
CA PRO A 64 -9.20 -5.42 -10.69
C PRO A 64 -8.82 -5.65 -9.24
N LEU A 65 -7.93 -6.62 -9.04
CA LEU A 65 -7.33 -6.91 -7.76
C LEU A 65 -6.53 -5.69 -7.29
N VAL A 66 -6.44 -5.48 -5.97
CA VAL A 66 -5.61 -4.44 -5.33
C VAL A 66 -4.15 -4.57 -5.74
N TYR A 67 -3.69 -5.83 -5.86
CA TYR A 67 -2.32 -6.18 -6.23
C TYR A 67 -2.33 -6.99 -7.54
N PRO A 68 -2.65 -6.39 -8.70
CA PRO A 68 -3.00 -7.13 -9.92
C PRO A 68 -1.85 -7.96 -10.51
N TYR A 69 -0.60 -7.59 -10.19
CA TYR A 69 0.60 -8.32 -10.65
C TYR A 69 1.07 -9.39 -9.66
N SER A 70 0.41 -9.49 -8.50
CA SER A 70 0.81 -10.38 -7.41
C SER A 70 0.04 -11.69 -7.51
N ALA A 71 0.66 -12.78 -7.05
CA ALA A 71 -0.05 -14.03 -6.87
C ALA A 71 -0.76 -13.99 -5.51
N HIS A 72 -2.06 -14.27 -5.52
CA HIS A 72 -2.88 -14.40 -4.31
C HIS A 72 -3.07 -15.88 -4.03
N LEU A 73 -2.71 -16.32 -2.83
CA LEU A 73 -2.86 -17.71 -2.39
C LEU A 73 -3.84 -17.74 -1.23
N GLU A 74 -4.91 -18.53 -1.32
CA GLU A 74 -5.86 -18.71 -0.23
C GLU A 74 -5.68 -20.05 0.46
N ILE A 75 -5.93 -20.09 1.77
CA ILE A 75 -5.86 -21.32 2.55
C ILE A 75 -6.88 -22.35 2.03
N THR A 76 -6.48 -23.62 1.99
CA THR A 76 -7.37 -24.72 1.60
C THR A 76 -8.19 -25.19 2.80
N PRO A 77 -9.44 -25.66 2.59
CA PRO A 77 -10.29 -26.18 3.67
C PRO A 77 -9.71 -27.38 4.43
N ALA A 78 -8.76 -28.09 3.82
CA ALA A 78 -8.07 -29.22 4.43
C ALA A 78 -6.93 -28.79 5.38
N SER A 79 -6.64 -27.48 5.47
CA SER A 79 -5.58 -26.98 6.34
C SER A 79 -5.97 -27.12 7.81
N PRO A 80 -5.16 -27.81 8.64
CA PRO A 80 -5.41 -27.93 10.08
C PRO A 80 -4.93 -26.70 10.87
N LEU A 81 -4.50 -25.63 10.18
CA LEU A 81 -3.83 -24.47 10.78
C LEU A 81 -4.80 -23.29 10.95
N ASP A 82 -4.78 -22.64 12.12
CA ASP A 82 -5.20 -21.25 12.32
C ASP A 82 -4.20 -20.30 11.65
N GLY A 83 -4.00 -20.49 10.34
CA GLY A 83 -3.05 -19.75 9.53
C GLY A 83 -3.65 -18.50 8.90
N PRO A 84 -2.83 -17.69 8.21
CA PRO A 84 -3.33 -16.54 7.48
C PRO A 84 -4.34 -16.97 6.41
N HIS A 85 -5.40 -16.17 6.23
CA HIS A 85 -6.45 -16.46 5.25
C HIS A 85 -5.90 -16.41 3.82
N MET A 86 -4.97 -15.48 3.55
CA MET A 86 -4.23 -15.44 2.30
C MET A 86 -2.74 -15.19 2.50
N ILE A 87 -1.97 -15.50 1.47
CA ILE A 87 -0.58 -15.08 1.32
C ILE A 87 -0.47 -14.38 -0.03
N LEU A 88 0.15 -13.19 -0.03
CA LEU A 88 0.42 -12.44 -1.25
C LEU A 88 1.90 -12.56 -1.64
N VAL A 89 2.14 -12.95 -2.89
CA VAL A 89 3.48 -13.02 -3.48
C VAL A 89 3.63 -11.92 -4.52
N HIS A 90 4.45 -10.93 -4.20
CA HIS A 90 4.69 -9.75 -5.01
C HIS A 90 5.99 -9.88 -5.82
N PRO A 91 6.00 -9.47 -7.09
CA PRO A 91 7.24 -9.20 -7.79
C PRO A 91 7.95 -7.99 -7.14
N GLN A 92 9.28 -8.00 -7.10
CA GLN A 92 10.08 -6.95 -6.46
C GLN A 92 9.85 -5.57 -7.09
N SER A 93 9.53 -5.53 -8.39
CA SER A 93 9.15 -4.30 -9.11
C SER A 93 7.87 -3.65 -8.59
N PHE A 94 7.00 -4.39 -7.89
CA PHE A 94 5.77 -3.83 -7.31
C PHE A 94 6.09 -2.83 -6.18
N PHE A 95 7.05 -3.17 -5.33
CA PHE A 95 7.49 -2.33 -4.21
C PHE A 95 8.78 -1.55 -4.51
N ASN A 96 9.33 -1.65 -5.72
CA ASN A 96 10.60 -1.04 -6.11
C ASN A 96 11.76 -1.40 -5.17
N LEU A 97 11.79 -2.67 -4.77
CA LEU A 97 12.85 -3.22 -3.91
C LEU A 97 13.84 -3.99 -4.79
N ALA A 98 15.12 -3.72 -4.65
CA ALA A 98 16.18 -4.48 -5.31
C ALA A 98 16.59 -5.63 -4.39
N LEU A 99 16.14 -6.87 -4.65
CA LEU A 99 16.44 -8.00 -3.75
C LEU A 99 17.89 -8.46 -3.80
N ASP A 100 18.60 -8.15 -4.88
CA ASP A 100 20.03 -8.41 -5.03
C ASP A 100 20.88 -7.42 -4.23
N ASP A 101 20.31 -6.25 -3.89
CA ASP A 101 20.92 -5.30 -2.98
C ASP A 101 20.47 -5.60 -1.55
N HIS A 102 21.43 -5.99 -0.71
CA HIS A 102 21.17 -6.30 0.68
C HIS A 102 21.21 -5.08 1.60
N SER A 103 21.73 -3.93 1.15
CA SER A 103 21.79 -2.70 1.94
C SER A 103 20.44 -2.19 2.47
N PRO A 104 19.31 -2.27 1.72
CA PRO A 104 17.99 -1.87 2.24
C PRO A 104 17.36 -2.89 3.18
N SER A 105 18.04 -3.99 3.54
CA SER A 105 17.45 -5.08 4.31
C SER A 105 18.30 -5.54 5.49
N ILE A 106 17.66 -6.21 6.43
CA ILE A 106 18.25 -6.79 7.64
C ILE A 106 17.89 -8.27 7.74
N SER A 107 18.79 -9.05 8.32
CA SER A 107 18.49 -10.41 8.80
C SER A 107 18.12 -10.33 10.28
N LEU A 108 17.16 -11.13 10.72
CA LEU A 108 16.68 -11.14 12.10
C LEU A 108 16.71 -12.57 12.65
N PRO A 109 17.31 -12.81 13.83
CA PRO A 109 17.10 -14.06 14.54
C PRO A 109 15.62 -14.22 14.94
N PRO A 110 15.05 -15.44 14.96
CA PRO A 110 15.68 -16.73 14.67
C PRO A 110 15.61 -17.11 13.18
N PHE A 111 15.27 -16.19 12.28
CA PHE A 111 15.13 -16.50 10.86
C PHE A 111 16.50 -16.76 10.22
N PRO A 112 16.60 -17.74 9.30
CA PRO A 112 17.80 -17.94 8.50
C PRO A 112 18.23 -16.68 7.73
N ASP A 113 19.52 -16.50 7.48
CA ASP A 113 20.07 -15.28 6.87
C ASP A 113 19.55 -14.98 5.45
N ASN A 114 19.07 -16.00 4.73
CA ASN A 114 18.42 -15.85 3.43
C ASN A 114 16.97 -15.34 3.54
N ILE A 115 16.41 -15.25 4.75
CA ILE A 115 15.16 -14.54 5.04
C ILE A 115 15.52 -13.14 5.54
N ARG A 116 15.16 -12.16 4.72
CA ARG A 116 15.46 -10.75 4.94
C ARG A 116 14.18 -9.97 5.18
N PHE A 117 14.30 -8.89 5.93
CA PHE A 117 13.26 -7.89 6.18
C PHE A 117 13.79 -6.52 5.74
N PRO A 118 12.94 -5.59 5.27
CA PRO A 118 13.39 -4.25 4.94
C PRO A 118 13.81 -3.48 6.21
N THR A 119 14.78 -2.58 6.06
CA THR A 119 15.02 -1.51 7.05
C THR A 119 13.82 -0.56 7.11
N LEU A 120 13.69 0.21 8.19
CA LEU A 120 12.60 1.19 8.32
C LEU A 120 12.61 2.20 7.15
N THR A 121 13.80 2.72 6.80
CA THR A 121 14.00 3.62 5.66
C THR A 121 13.54 2.98 4.35
N ALA A 122 14.00 1.75 4.08
CA ALA A 122 13.62 1.05 2.85
C ALA A 122 12.11 0.77 2.79
N PHE A 123 11.49 0.39 3.90
CA PHE A 123 10.05 0.12 3.98
C PHE A 123 9.22 1.38 3.69
N LEU A 124 9.59 2.52 4.26
CA LEU A 124 8.93 3.80 3.97
C LEU A 124 9.18 4.24 2.52
N ASP A 125 10.42 4.13 2.04
CA ASP A 125 10.76 4.49 0.68
C ASP A 125 9.98 3.68 -0.36
N SER A 126 9.82 2.38 -0.15
CA SER A 126 9.02 1.53 -1.03
C SER A 126 7.53 1.87 -0.95
N ILE A 127 6.98 2.13 0.24
CA ILE A 127 5.57 2.54 0.38
C ILE A 127 5.30 3.85 -0.35
N TYR A 128 6.09 4.91 -0.08
CA TYR A 128 5.84 6.20 -0.70
C TYR A 128 5.99 6.13 -2.21
N GLU A 129 6.96 5.36 -2.72
CA GLU A 129 7.07 5.16 -4.17
C GLU A 129 5.86 4.39 -4.73
N THR A 130 5.44 3.29 -4.11
CA THR A 130 4.27 2.52 -4.58
C THR A 130 2.98 3.33 -4.53
N ILE A 131 2.78 4.21 -3.54
CA ILE A 131 1.59 5.07 -3.47
C ILE A 131 1.68 6.21 -4.49
N VAL A 132 2.82 6.90 -4.55
CA VAL A 132 2.97 8.16 -5.29
C VAL A 132 3.19 7.91 -6.77
N ASP A 133 4.10 7.00 -7.13
CA ASP A 133 4.55 6.70 -8.48
C ASP A 133 4.71 5.19 -8.71
N PRO A 134 3.60 4.42 -8.67
CA PRO A 134 3.66 2.97 -8.84
C PRO A 134 4.24 2.59 -10.21
N SER A 135 5.09 1.56 -10.23
CA SER A 135 5.73 1.05 -11.45
C SER A 135 4.76 0.49 -12.48
N SER A 136 3.56 0.11 -12.03
CA SER A 136 2.45 -0.27 -12.90
C SER A 136 1.85 0.89 -13.70
N GLY A 137 2.15 2.14 -13.33
CA GLY A 137 1.44 3.34 -13.80
C GLY A 137 0.00 3.45 -13.29
N HIS A 138 -0.43 2.55 -12.41
CA HIS A 138 -1.80 2.46 -11.90
C HIS A 138 -1.81 2.57 -10.38
N ARG A 139 -2.55 3.54 -9.86
CA ARG A 139 -2.74 3.71 -8.42
C ARG A 139 -3.99 2.98 -7.96
N SER A 140 -3.80 2.03 -7.05
CA SER A 140 -4.90 1.38 -6.37
C SER A 140 -5.38 2.23 -5.19
N ARG A 141 -6.69 2.51 -5.08
CA ARG A 141 -7.22 3.23 -3.91
C ARG A 141 -7.12 2.34 -2.68
N ARG A 142 -7.66 1.12 -2.75
CA ARG A 142 -7.66 0.20 -1.61
C ARG A 142 -6.25 -0.23 -1.21
N GLY A 143 -5.37 -0.41 -2.20
CA GLY A 143 -3.95 -0.64 -1.99
C GLY A 143 -3.29 0.53 -1.25
N ALA A 144 -3.51 1.75 -1.73
CA ALA A 144 -2.99 2.95 -1.05
C ALA A 144 -3.52 3.10 0.38
N GLU A 145 -4.82 2.85 0.62
CA GLU A 145 -5.40 2.85 1.98
C GLU A 145 -4.68 1.85 2.90
N SER A 146 -4.39 0.64 2.40
CA SER A 146 -3.69 -0.39 3.18
C SER A 146 -2.24 0.01 3.49
N LEU A 147 -1.53 0.57 2.51
CA LEU A 147 -0.15 1.04 2.69
C LEU A 147 -0.07 2.26 3.63
N ILE A 148 -1.00 3.22 3.54
CA ILE A 148 -1.10 4.35 4.47
C ILE A 148 -1.40 3.85 5.90
N THR A 149 -2.22 2.82 6.02
CA THR A 149 -2.50 2.17 7.32
C THR A 149 -1.20 1.62 7.92
N TRP A 150 -0.37 0.94 7.14
CA TRP A 150 0.94 0.44 7.61
C TRP A 150 1.85 1.57 8.11
N VAL A 151 1.92 2.68 7.37
CA VAL A 151 2.71 3.85 7.80
C VAL A 151 2.16 4.45 9.09
N SER A 152 0.83 4.53 9.24
CA SER A 152 0.19 5.00 10.47
C SER A 152 0.57 4.12 11.67
N TYR A 153 0.58 2.79 11.50
CA TYR A 153 1.06 1.88 12.54
C TYR A 153 2.55 2.08 12.87
N LEU A 154 3.41 2.29 11.88
CA LEU A 154 4.82 2.64 12.14
C LEU A 154 4.94 3.95 12.94
N PHE A 155 4.11 4.95 12.63
CA PHE A 155 4.06 6.21 13.35
C PHE A 155 3.64 6.07 14.80
N ASP A 156 2.72 5.16 15.10
CA ASP A 156 2.22 4.96 16.45
C ASP A 156 3.15 4.10 17.31
N TYR A 157 3.75 3.05 16.75
CA TYR A 157 4.47 2.05 17.53
C TYR A 157 6.00 2.14 17.44
N THR A 158 6.53 2.40 16.25
CA THR A 158 7.98 2.36 15.97
C THR A 158 8.60 3.74 16.06
N ILE A 159 8.09 4.70 15.27
CA ILE A 159 8.60 6.06 15.14
C ILE A 159 8.13 6.95 16.31
N ARG A 160 6.90 6.70 16.79
CA ARG A 160 6.25 7.31 17.96
C ARG A 160 6.03 8.82 17.87
N ARG A 161 4.77 9.21 17.66
CA ARG A 161 4.27 10.58 17.80
C ARG A 161 4.47 11.15 19.22
N PRO A 162 4.55 12.49 19.40
CA PRO A 162 4.56 13.53 18.36
C PRO A 162 5.91 13.62 17.64
N PHE A 163 5.93 14.12 16.40
CA PHE A 163 7.17 14.21 15.60
C PHE A 163 7.95 15.51 15.80
N PHE A 164 7.27 16.56 16.26
CA PHE A 164 7.80 17.90 16.39
C PHE A 164 8.10 18.24 17.85
N LEU A 165 9.12 19.06 18.05
CA LEU A 165 9.43 19.74 19.30
C LEU A 165 8.48 20.94 19.49
N PRO A 166 8.35 21.49 20.70
CA PRO A 166 7.46 22.64 20.96
C PRO A 166 7.77 23.89 20.12
N ASN A 167 9.01 24.04 19.63
CA ASN A 167 9.42 25.13 18.77
C ASN A 167 9.08 24.91 17.28
N GLY A 168 8.51 23.76 16.92
CA GLY A 168 8.14 23.40 15.55
C GLY A 168 9.20 22.62 14.76
N ASP A 169 10.40 22.42 15.32
CA ASP A 169 11.45 21.62 14.69
C ASP A 169 11.14 20.11 14.77
N LEU A 170 11.71 19.32 13.85
CA LEU A 170 11.64 17.86 13.94
C LEU A 170 12.48 17.35 15.11
N LYS A 171 11.97 16.32 15.80
CA LYS A 171 12.80 15.54 16.74
C LYS A 171 14.02 14.97 16.00
N PRO A 172 15.20 14.86 16.66
CA PRO A 172 16.44 14.41 16.01
C PRO A 172 16.30 13.10 15.22
N GLY A 173 15.72 12.05 15.83
CA GLY A 173 15.53 10.77 15.13
C GLY A 173 14.57 10.83 13.93
N ILE A 174 13.63 11.78 13.92
CA ILE A 174 12.73 12.01 12.78
C ILE A 174 13.46 12.76 11.66
N ALA A 175 14.28 13.74 12.02
CA ALA A 175 15.13 14.45 11.06
C ALA A 175 16.16 13.50 10.42
N GLU A 176 16.78 12.63 11.21
CA GLU A 176 17.68 11.57 10.75
C GLU A 176 16.97 10.60 9.80
N LEU A 177 15.80 10.09 10.21
CA LEU A 177 14.97 9.21 9.38
C LEU A 177 14.64 9.89 8.04
N LYS A 178 14.14 11.13 8.06
CA LYS A 178 13.87 11.90 6.85
C LYS A 178 15.11 12.01 5.95
N SER A 179 16.26 12.35 6.52
CA SER A 179 17.51 12.50 5.76
C SER A 179 17.99 11.19 5.14
N SER A 180 17.63 10.05 5.74
CA SER A 180 17.96 8.72 5.22
C SER A 180 17.06 8.28 4.06
N LEU A 181 15.85 8.83 3.95
CA LEU A 181 14.95 8.54 2.83
C LEU A 181 15.53 9.08 1.52
N ARG A 182 15.17 8.42 0.41
CA ARG A 182 15.49 8.93 -0.93
C ARG A 182 15.00 10.37 -1.08
N PRO A 183 15.78 11.27 -1.69
CA PRO A 183 15.43 12.69 -1.82
C PRO A 183 14.03 12.91 -2.40
N GLU A 184 13.64 12.12 -3.39
CA GLU A 184 12.33 12.20 -4.05
C GLU A 184 11.15 11.77 -3.16
N ASN A 185 11.39 11.05 -2.06
CA ASN A 185 10.38 10.60 -1.09
C ASN A 185 10.25 11.51 0.13
N GLN A 186 11.27 12.34 0.42
CA GLN A 186 11.25 13.24 1.59
C GLN A 186 10.04 14.19 1.61
N PRO A 187 9.57 14.78 0.48
CA PRO A 187 8.38 15.63 0.49
C PRO A 187 7.10 14.89 0.87
N ALA A 188 6.96 13.63 0.46
CA ALA A 188 5.81 12.79 0.81
C ALA A 188 5.80 12.51 2.32
N PHE A 189 6.95 12.14 2.89
CA PHE A 189 7.12 11.96 4.32
C PHE A 189 6.80 13.23 5.11
N ASP A 190 7.28 14.40 4.66
CA ASP A 190 6.99 15.69 5.29
C ASP A 190 5.50 16.03 5.34
N GLN A 191 4.76 15.72 4.27
CA GLN A 191 3.32 15.91 4.26
C GLN A 191 2.63 14.96 5.24
N ASP A 192 3.07 13.70 5.29
CA ASP A 192 2.45 12.65 6.09
C ASP A 192 2.62 12.89 7.60
N ILE A 193 3.82 13.24 8.05
CA ILE A 193 4.05 13.58 9.47
C ILE A 193 3.31 14.85 9.91
N ARG A 194 2.80 15.65 8.95
CA ARG A 194 1.97 16.84 9.20
C ARG A 194 0.48 16.58 9.01
N ASP A 195 0.09 15.32 8.78
CA ASP A 195 -1.26 14.88 8.48
C ASP A 195 -1.88 15.64 7.29
N LYS A 196 -1.06 15.92 6.27
CA LYS A 196 -1.40 16.64 5.03
C LYS A 196 -1.06 15.84 3.77
N PHE A 197 -0.90 14.53 3.89
CA PHE A 197 -0.49 13.69 2.77
C PHE A 197 -1.52 13.72 1.63
N SER A 198 -1.05 14.12 0.45
CA SER A 198 -1.82 14.08 -0.80
C SER A 198 -0.99 13.41 -1.88
N ALA A 199 -1.44 12.24 -2.34
CA ALA A 199 -0.67 11.46 -3.32
C ALA A 199 -0.51 12.18 -4.68
N ASP A 200 -1.39 13.10 -5.02
CA ASP A 200 -1.28 13.90 -6.25
C ASP A 200 -0.28 15.06 -6.09
N GLU A 201 -0.30 15.74 -4.94
CA GLU A 201 0.70 16.77 -4.63
C GLU A 201 2.10 16.17 -4.46
N ALA A 202 2.19 15.07 -3.71
CA ALA A 202 3.42 14.29 -3.55
C ALA A 202 3.99 13.85 -4.90
N PHE A 203 3.14 13.48 -5.87
CA PHE A 203 3.60 13.13 -7.22
C PHE A 203 4.23 14.35 -7.93
N GLN A 204 3.62 15.53 -7.84
CA GLN A 204 4.17 16.74 -8.46
C GLN A 204 5.50 17.15 -7.82
N MET A 205 5.56 17.13 -6.48
CA MET A 205 6.81 17.42 -5.75
C MET A 205 7.91 16.42 -6.12
N ARG A 206 7.58 15.12 -6.24
CA ARG A 206 8.50 14.08 -6.67
C ARG A 206 9.07 14.35 -8.08
N ARG A 207 8.23 14.78 -9.03
CA ARG A 207 8.70 15.17 -10.38
C ARG A 207 9.70 16.31 -10.32
N GLU A 208 9.43 17.31 -9.48
CA GLU A 208 10.31 18.46 -9.35
C GLU A 208 11.68 18.08 -8.78
N VAL A 209 11.72 17.22 -7.76
CA VAL A 209 12.98 16.65 -7.25
C VAL A 209 13.72 15.89 -8.35
N PHE A 210 13.03 15.10 -9.18
CA PHE A 210 13.67 14.44 -10.32
C PHE A 210 14.26 15.41 -11.36
N ARG A 211 13.59 16.53 -11.65
CA ARG A 211 14.14 17.57 -12.55
C ARG A 211 15.42 18.16 -11.99
N GLN A 212 15.43 18.49 -10.70
CA GLN A 212 16.59 19.05 -10.01
C GLN A 212 17.78 18.09 -9.99
N MET A 213 17.52 16.77 -9.93
CA MET A 213 18.54 15.72 -10.03
C MET A 213 18.94 15.38 -11.47
N GLY A 214 18.35 16.01 -12.50
CA GLY A 214 18.64 15.71 -13.91
C GLY A 214 18.04 14.39 -14.42
N ARG A 215 17.14 13.73 -13.66
CA ARG A 215 16.47 12.47 -14.02
C ARG A 215 15.22 12.74 -14.84
N LEU A 216 15.41 13.31 -16.04
CA LEU A 216 14.32 13.82 -16.88
C LEU A 216 13.37 12.72 -17.39
N ASP A 217 13.86 11.50 -17.58
CA ASP A 217 13.07 10.33 -17.95
C ASP A 217 12.00 10.01 -16.89
N LEU A 218 12.36 10.11 -15.61
CA LEU A 218 11.43 9.96 -14.50
C LEU A 218 10.56 11.19 -14.34
N ALA A 219 11.16 12.38 -14.41
CA ALA A 219 10.43 13.65 -14.24
C ALA A 219 9.27 13.82 -15.24
N ASN A 220 9.41 13.24 -16.44
CA ASN A 220 8.44 13.35 -17.52
C ASN A 220 7.45 12.18 -17.59
N ARG A 221 7.51 11.21 -16.65
CA ARG A 221 6.50 10.15 -16.59
C ARG A 221 5.11 10.76 -16.35
N PRO A 222 4.06 10.25 -17.03
CA PRO A 222 2.70 10.72 -16.80
C PRO A 222 2.26 10.38 -15.38
N PRO A 223 1.29 11.13 -14.82
CA PRO A 223 0.70 10.78 -13.53
C PRO A 223 0.06 9.40 -13.59
N PRO A 224 0.13 8.62 -12.50
CA PRO A 224 -0.49 7.30 -12.46
C PRO A 224 -2.00 7.44 -12.62
N THR A 225 -2.59 6.55 -13.41
CA THR A 225 -4.04 6.51 -13.58
C THR A 225 -4.66 5.86 -12.35
N ARG A 226 -5.79 6.40 -11.91
CA ARG A 226 -6.60 5.72 -10.89
C ARG A 226 -7.34 4.60 -11.58
N VAL A 227 -7.20 3.38 -11.08
CA VAL A 227 -7.98 2.26 -11.60
C VAL A 227 -9.45 2.53 -11.26
N PRO A 228 -10.35 2.68 -12.25
CA PRO A 228 -11.74 2.94 -11.95
C PRO A 228 -12.30 1.70 -11.22
N GLY A 229 -12.72 1.88 -9.97
CA GLY A 229 -13.60 0.91 -9.31
C GLY A 229 -14.93 0.78 -10.06
N ASN A 230 -15.79 -0.18 -9.67
CA ASN A 230 -17.09 -0.34 -10.31
C ASN A 230 -17.88 0.97 -10.12
N GLN A 231 -18.23 1.64 -11.23
CA GLN A 231 -18.97 2.90 -11.21
C GLN A 231 -20.45 2.69 -10.90
N ALA A 232 -21.01 1.50 -11.12
CA ALA A 232 -22.44 1.22 -10.99
C ALA A 232 -23.00 1.50 -9.59
N PRO A 233 -22.32 1.15 -8.47
CA PRO A 233 -22.77 1.54 -7.13
C PRO A 233 -22.75 3.06 -6.90
N LEU A 234 -21.77 3.79 -7.46
CA LEU A 234 -21.71 5.25 -7.37
C LEU A 234 -22.83 5.90 -8.18
N GLU A 235 -23.15 5.36 -9.35
CA GLU A 235 -24.28 5.78 -10.17
C GLU A 235 -25.61 5.51 -9.49
N GLN A 236 -25.79 4.34 -8.86
CA GLN A 236 -26.97 4.04 -8.04
C GLN A 236 -27.10 5.00 -6.85
N LEU A 237 -25.99 5.30 -6.17
CA LEU A 237 -26.00 6.25 -5.04
C LEU A 237 -26.33 7.68 -5.51
N ARG A 238 -25.79 8.11 -6.66
CA ARG A 238 -26.13 9.38 -7.30
C ARG A 238 -27.61 9.43 -7.71
N ALA A 239 -28.14 8.35 -8.27
CA ALA A 239 -29.55 8.23 -8.65
C ALA A 239 -30.47 8.29 -7.41
N LEU A 240 -30.13 7.58 -6.33
CA LEU A 240 -30.87 7.63 -5.07
C LEU A 240 -30.83 9.02 -4.43
N LYS A 241 -29.69 9.72 -4.50
CA LYS A 241 -29.54 11.08 -3.99
C LYS A 241 -30.37 12.08 -4.81
N ALA A 242 -30.30 11.98 -6.14
CA ALA A 242 -31.09 12.81 -7.05
C ALA A 242 -32.61 12.57 -6.86
N ALA A 243 -33.03 11.31 -6.67
CA ALA A 243 -34.41 10.97 -6.36
C ALA A 243 -34.87 11.63 -5.05
N ARG A 244 -34.07 11.54 -3.98
CA ARG A 244 -34.36 12.18 -2.69
C ARG A 244 -34.49 13.70 -2.79
N GLU A 245 -33.57 14.35 -3.51
CA GLU A 245 -33.60 15.80 -3.74
C GLU A 245 -34.81 16.23 -4.57
N SER A 246 -35.24 15.42 -5.55
CA SER A 246 -36.46 15.69 -6.32
C SER A 246 -37.76 15.56 -5.50
N THR A 247 -37.83 14.61 -4.57
CA THR A 247 -38.95 14.50 -3.61
C THR A 247 -38.97 15.61 -2.56
N ALA A 248 -37.80 16.13 -2.16
CA ALA A 248 -37.72 17.22 -1.20
C ALA A 248 -38.18 18.57 -1.80
N ASN A 249 -37.89 18.82 -3.08
CA ASN A 249 -38.28 20.05 -3.77
C ASN A 249 -39.72 20.06 -4.30
N GLY A 250 -40.41 18.92 -4.32
CA GLY A 250 -41.81 18.80 -4.76
C GLY A 250 -42.87 19.01 -3.66
N GLY A 251 -42.45 19.21 -2.40
CA GLY A 251 -43.35 19.29 -1.24
C GLY A 251 -43.92 20.68 -0.93
N ASP A 252 -43.40 21.75 -1.55
CA ASP A 252 -43.71 23.14 -1.14
C ASP A 252 -44.70 23.87 -2.06
N SER A 253 -45.43 23.14 -2.91
CA SER A 253 -46.37 23.71 -3.91
C SER A 253 -47.84 23.43 -3.63
N SER A 254 -48.25 23.32 -2.36
CA SER A 254 -49.68 23.18 -2.02
C SER A 254 -50.05 23.81 -0.68
N ALA A 255 -49.92 25.14 -0.58
CA ALA A 255 -50.62 25.93 0.43
C ALA A 255 -50.85 27.37 -0.04
N SER A 256 -51.77 27.56 -0.99
CA SER A 256 -52.44 28.84 -1.19
C SER A 256 -53.78 28.61 -1.89
N VAL A 257 -54.83 28.43 -1.08
CA VAL A 257 -56.23 28.75 -1.41
C VAL A 257 -56.74 29.66 -0.30
#